data_AF-A0AA42X506-F1
#
_entry.id   AF-A0AA42X506-F1
#
_cell.length_a   1.000
_cell.length_b   1.000
_cell.length_c   1.000
_cell.angle_alpha   90.00
_cell.angle_beta   90.00
_cell.angle_gamma   90.00
#
_symmetry.space_group_name_H-M   'P 1'
#
loop_
_entity.id
_entity.type
_entity.pdbx_description
1 polymer ?
#
loop_
_entity_poly.entity_id
_entity_poly.type
_entity_poly.pdbx_seq_one_letter_code
_entity_poly.pdbx_strand_id
1 'polypeptide(L)'
;MDLSKYFVAAPKVRPYLNIGCLMDIPTGRYLRGKHGESILNGGLAHVTGVGGRGNTFKSVLLHFMNERVLDRYCKAVLQLYDTECTVTYARLEQLAQHMPNLAGLDLEDSGRVFISDSSVMSGNKWFGGVRDFAEDKAKAAKDWMRTTPFVDPKTGAMIRSYYPSLFEIDSLSMFLTDSVEKIYDENQVGDSKMNTDSLRGAAAKSQMMMQMPNVAAQHGLHLSMSMHVGDQHALDPNAPPKKQLSFLQQGVAFKHVPQKTMFLMNNLWYVMNTRVEMHKEHKTPQYPKNPQDNLVGDKDLQAITLINLRAKSGPSGMPFEIILSQSEGILVGLTEYNYLKMNGKYGLGGNDMRYFLELLPDEQLMRTTIRGKCEENAKLRRALEITSEMCQMQNLWDDEDEVFCTPAELYADLKAKGYDWDVILSETRGYWLFEEDAAVEPLKFLSTMDLLRMRKGLYHPYWMKKVTPPADAVAETKKAA
;
A
#
# COMPACT_ATOMS: atom_id res chain seq x y z
N MET A 1 -28.76 5.03 -30.86
CA MET A 1 -29.36 5.74 -29.71
C MET A 1 -28.20 6.21 -28.82
N ASP A 2 -28.05 7.51 -28.59
CA ASP A 2 -26.89 8.06 -27.86
C ASP A 2 -27.23 8.25 -26.36
N LEU A 3 -26.70 7.37 -25.52
CA LEU A 3 -26.92 7.37 -24.07
C LEU A 3 -26.29 8.58 -23.37
N SER A 4 -25.30 9.25 -23.98
CA SER A 4 -24.60 10.39 -23.36
C SER A 4 -25.49 11.63 -23.19
N LYS A 5 -26.63 11.68 -23.88
CA LYS A 5 -27.66 12.72 -23.70
C LYS A 5 -28.41 12.63 -22.37
N TYR A 6 -28.42 11.45 -21.75
CA TYR A 6 -29.20 11.19 -20.54
C TYR A 6 -28.32 10.85 -19.34
N PHE A 7 -27.10 10.39 -19.56
CA PHE A 7 -26.21 9.90 -18.51
C PHE A 7 -24.82 10.52 -18.62
N VAL A 8 -24.27 10.94 -17.47
CA VAL A 8 -22.87 11.34 -17.36
C VAL A 8 -22.04 10.09 -17.10
N ALA A 9 -21.07 9.83 -17.98
CA ALA A 9 -20.16 8.71 -17.80
C ALA A 9 -19.29 8.92 -16.54
N ALA A 10 -19.12 7.87 -15.75
CA ALA A 10 -18.14 7.88 -14.67
C ALA A 10 -16.72 8.06 -15.23
N PRO A 11 -15.78 8.62 -14.44
CA PRO A 11 -14.37 8.68 -14.82
C PRO A 11 -13.84 7.30 -15.21
N LYS A 12 -13.08 7.24 -16.31
CA LYS A 12 -12.46 5.98 -16.79
C LYS A 12 -11.51 5.37 -15.77
N VAL A 13 -10.78 6.23 -15.06
CA VAL A 13 -9.79 5.87 -14.05
C VAL A 13 -10.09 6.64 -12.79
N ARG A 14 -10.09 5.93 -11.66
CA ARG A 14 -9.98 6.51 -10.33
C ARG A 14 -8.57 6.16 -9.82
N PRO A 15 -7.68 7.15 -9.69
CA PRO A 15 -6.31 6.90 -9.29
C PRO A 15 -6.23 6.23 -7.92
N TYR A 16 -5.52 5.11 -7.86
CA TYR A 16 -5.02 4.51 -6.63
C TYR A 16 -3.58 4.96 -6.45
N LEU A 17 -3.19 5.16 -5.20
CA LEU A 17 -1.89 5.71 -4.87
C LEU A 17 -0.93 4.56 -4.57
N ASN A 18 0.15 4.43 -5.35
CA ASN A 18 1.15 3.40 -5.10
C ASN A 18 1.77 3.59 -3.71
N ILE A 19 1.85 2.52 -2.92
CA ILE A 19 2.45 2.51 -1.58
C ILE A 19 3.62 1.52 -1.44
N GLY A 20 3.79 0.61 -2.41
CA GLY A 20 4.86 -0.40 -2.45
C GLY A 20 4.61 -1.56 -1.49
N CYS A 21 5.69 -2.21 -1.05
CA CYS A 21 5.67 -3.25 -0.01
C CYS A 21 4.66 -4.38 -0.33
N LEU A 22 4.71 -4.88 -1.56
CA LEU A 22 3.88 -6.00 -2.08
C LEU A 22 2.37 -5.72 -2.16
N MET A 23 1.93 -4.47 -1.98
CA MET A 23 0.50 -4.13 -2.00
C MET A 23 0.01 -3.57 -3.34
N ASP A 24 0.90 -3.05 -4.17
CA ASP A 24 0.52 -2.37 -5.42
C ASP A 24 0.12 -3.35 -6.53
N ILE A 25 0.90 -4.42 -6.74
CA ILE A 25 0.64 -5.42 -7.79
C ILE A 25 -0.66 -6.22 -7.53
N PRO A 26 -0.94 -6.73 -6.31
CA PRO A 26 -2.16 -7.50 -6.07
C PRO A 26 -3.43 -6.66 -6.17
N THR A 27 -3.32 -5.34 -6.01
CA THR A 27 -4.47 -4.42 -6.04
C THR A 27 -4.57 -3.61 -7.34
N GLY A 28 -3.60 -3.73 -8.25
CA GLY A 28 -3.46 -2.84 -9.38
C GLY A 28 -3.49 -3.48 -10.75
N ARG A 29 -3.54 -2.63 -11.76
CA ARG A 29 -3.34 -2.96 -13.18
C ARG A 29 -2.55 -1.85 -13.85
N TYR A 30 -1.72 -2.21 -14.84
CA TYR A 30 -1.02 -1.24 -15.66
C TYR A 30 -1.95 -0.61 -16.69
N LEU A 31 -1.87 0.72 -16.81
CA LEU A 31 -2.55 1.52 -17.82
C LEU A 31 -1.51 2.20 -18.69
N ARG A 32 -1.79 2.32 -19.99
CA ARG A 32 -0.88 2.98 -20.93
C ARG A 32 -0.88 4.50 -20.70
N GLY A 33 0.30 5.07 -20.47
CA GLY A 33 0.53 6.50 -20.37
C GLY A 33 0.72 7.19 -21.72
N LYS A 34 0.91 8.51 -21.70
CA LYS A 34 0.94 9.35 -22.91
C LYS A 34 2.16 9.10 -23.78
N HIS A 35 3.31 8.78 -23.18
CA HIS A 35 4.55 8.49 -23.90
C HIS A 35 4.74 6.99 -24.14
N GLY A 36 3.71 6.18 -23.85
CA GLY A 36 3.78 4.73 -23.95
C GLY A 36 4.45 4.05 -22.76
N GLU A 37 4.55 4.72 -21.62
CA GLU A 37 4.88 4.13 -20.34
C GLU A 37 3.71 3.27 -19.80
N SER A 38 4.03 2.38 -18.87
CA SER A 38 3.09 1.52 -18.16
C SER A 38 2.93 2.06 -16.76
N ILE A 39 1.76 2.64 -16.47
CA ILE A 39 1.48 3.31 -15.19
C ILE A 39 0.63 2.38 -14.32
N LEU A 40 1.15 1.98 -13.15
CA LEU A 40 0.44 1.08 -12.26
C LEU A 40 -0.65 1.83 -11.47
N ASN A 41 -1.92 1.57 -11.79
CA ASN A 41 -3.04 2.02 -10.97
C ASN A 41 -3.32 0.99 -9.86
N GLY A 42 -2.55 1.03 -8.78
CA GLY A 42 -2.60 0.08 -7.66
C GLY A 42 -2.14 0.71 -6.34
N GLY A 43 -2.37 0.01 -5.23
CA GLY A 43 -1.99 0.45 -3.88
C GLY A 43 -3.19 0.92 -3.04
N LEU A 44 -3.07 2.11 -2.45
CA LEU A 44 -4.10 2.70 -1.60
C LEU A 44 -5.29 3.20 -2.43
N ALA A 45 -6.40 2.48 -2.34
CA ALA A 45 -7.67 2.85 -2.92
C ALA A 45 -8.42 3.89 -2.06
N HIS A 46 -9.55 4.39 -2.56
CA HIS A 46 -10.35 5.42 -1.88
C HIS A 46 -10.95 4.98 -0.53
N VAL A 47 -11.28 3.69 -0.37
CA VAL A 47 -11.77 3.15 0.90
C VAL A 47 -11.05 1.83 1.19
N THR A 48 -10.16 1.86 2.18
CA THR A 48 -9.31 0.73 2.58
C THR A 48 -9.54 0.38 4.05
N GLY A 49 -9.63 -0.91 4.36
CA GLY A 49 -9.70 -1.39 5.74
C GLY A 49 -8.56 -2.35 6.08
N VAL A 50 -8.13 -2.34 7.34
CA VAL A 50 -7.19 -3.33 7.91
C VAL A 50 -7.80 -3.95 9.15
N GLY A 51 -8.07 -5.25 9.09
CA GLY A 51 -8.59 -6.06 10.19
C GLY A 51 -7.50 -6.86 10.90
N GLY A 52 -7.64 -7.04 12.21
CA GLY A 52 -6.78 -7.95 12.97
C GLY A 52 -7.23 -8.06 14.41
N ARG A 53 -6.68 -9.03 15.15
CA ARG A 53 -6.86 -9.10 16.61
C ARG A 53 -6.14 -7.92 17.28
N GLY A 54 -6.31 -7.78 18.59
CA GLY A 54 -5.45 -6.89 19.39
C GLY A 54 -3.98 -7.31 19.24
N ASN A 55 -3.07 -6.33 19.21
CA ASN A 55 -1.61 -6.53 19.14
C ASN A 55 -1.10 -7.32 17.92
N THR A 56 -1.76 -7.18 16.76
CA THR A 56 -1.32 -7.77 15.49
C THR A 56 -0.80 -6.73 14.48
N PHE A 57 -0.36 -5.56 14.94
CA PHE A 57 0.20 -4.49 14.09
C PHE A 57 -0.74 -3.94 13.00
N LYS A 58 -2.06 -4.10 13.15
CA LYS A 58 -3.04 -3.58 12.18
C LYS A 58 -2.96 -2.06 12.02
N SER A 59 -2.79 -1.31 13.11
CA SER A 59 -2.63 0.14 13.08
C SER A 59 -1.29 0.55 12.48
N VAL A 60 -0.19 -0.13 12.81
CA VAL A 60 1.12 0.10 12.18
C VAL A 60 1.07 -0.08 10.66
N LEU A 61 0.37 -1.11 10.18
CA LEU A 61 0.15 -1.29 8.74
C LEU A 61 -0.70 -0.17 8.14
N LEU A 62 -1.72 0.29 8.85
CA LEU A 62 -2.59 1.38 8.39
C LEU A 62 -1.83 2.72 8.30
N HIS A 63 -1.09 3.08 9.36
CA HIS A 63 -0.23 4.26 9.38
C HIS A 63 0.78 4.21 8.25
N PHE A 64 1.47 3.06 8.04
CA PHE A 64 2.39 2.89 6.93
C PHE A 64 1.73 3.18 5.57
N MET A 65 0.51 2.67 5.32
CA MET A 65 -0.18 2.95 4.05
C MET A 65 -0.38 4.45 3.83
N ASN A 66 -0.73 5.21 4.87
CA ASN A 66 -0.94 6.64 4.79
C ASN A 66 0.37 7.43 4.72
N GLU A 67 1.34 7.12 5.58
CA GLU A 67 2.66 7.73 5.60
C GLU A 67 3.40 7.51 4.28
N ARG A 68 3.27 6.33 3.63
CA ARG A 68 3.81 6.13 2.27
C ARG A 68 3.20 7.05 1.23
N VAL A 69 1.92 7.41 1.38
CA VAL A 69 1.32 8.43 0.52
C VAL A 69 1.85 9.81 0.87
N LEU A 70 1.99 10.16 2.15
CA LEU A 70 2.58 11.44 2.55
C LEU A 70 4.03 11.58 2.05
N ASP A 71 4.82 10.50 2.09
CA ASP A 71 6.19 10.46 1.59
C ASP A 71 6.26 10.69 0.07
N ARG A 72 5.42 10.02 -0.70
CA ARG A 72 5.46 10.08 -2.18
C ARG A 72 4.75 11.30 -2.75
N TYR A 73 3.62 11.70 -2.17
CA TYR A 73 2.78 12.80 -2.65
C TYR A 73 2.91 13.96 -1.67
N CYS A 74 3.95 14.77 -1.84
CA CYS A 74 4.46 15.71 -0.84
C CYS A 74 3.45 16.77 -0.33
N LYS A 75 2.36 17.05 -1.07
CA LYS A 75 1.30 17.98 -0.65
C LYS A 75 0.11 17.27 0.01
N ALA A 76 0.17 15.95 0.16
CA ALA A 76 -0.90 15.18 0.77
C ALA A 76 -0.90 15.48 2.27
N VAL A 77 -2.10 15.50 2.83
CA VAL A 77 -2.35 15.72 4.26
C VAL A 77 -3.13 14.55 4.81
N LEU A 78 -2.91 14.24 6.08
CA LEU A 78 -3.61 13.22 6.83
C LEU A 78 -4.34 13.84 8.00
N GLN A 79 -5.65 13.59 8.07
CA GLN A 79 -6.38 13.71 9.32
C GLN A 79 -6.54 12.29 9.90
N LEU A 80 -6.05 12.08 11.12
CA LEU A 80 -6.20 10.82 11.85
C LEU A 80 -7.24 11.00 12.97
N TYR A 81 -8.24 10.14 12.99
CA TYR A 81 -9.24 10.05 14.06
C TYR A 81 -8.98 8.85 14.94
N ASP A 82 -8.42 9.11 16.13
CA ASP A 82 -8.09 8.12 17.13
C ASP A 82 -9.29 7.89 18.06
N THR A 83 -9.97 6.77 17.87
CA THR A 83 -11.14 6.41 18.67
C THR A 83 -10.76 5.64 19.94
N GLU A 84 -9.47 5.34 20.12
CA GLU A 84 -8.94 4.60 21.27
C GLU A 84 -8.08 5.48 22.18
N CYS A 85 -7.74 6.71 21.76
CA CYS A 85 -6.92 7.69 22.48
C CYS A 85 -5.53 7.13 22.85
N THR A 86 -4.89 6.44 21.90
CA THR A 86 -3.59 5.78 22.06
C THR A 86 -2.51 6.25 21.08
N VAL A 87 -2.88 6.94 20.00
CA VAL A 87 -1.96 7.40 18.97
C VAL A 87 -1.26 8.68 19.45
N THR A 88 0.02 8.81 19.11
CA THR A 88 0.84 10.00 19.43
C THR A 88 1.64 10.41 18.21
N TYR A 89 1.91 11.72 18.06
CA TYR A 89 2.75 12.25 16.99
C TYR A 89 4.14 11.61 16.99
N ALA A 90 4.78 11.50 18.16
CA ALA A 90 6.09 10.85 18.30
C ALA A 90 6.12 9.41 17.76
N ARG A 91 5.02 8.67 17.88
CA ARG A 91 4.94 7.31 17.32
C ARG A 91 4.85 7.33 15.80
N LEU A 92 4.09 8.25 15.20
CA LEU A 92 4.01 8.39 13.74
C LEU A 92 5.37 8.81 13.16
N GLU A 93 6.03 9.79 13.78
CA GLU A 93 7.37 10.23 13.39
C GLU A 93 8.40 9.11 13.46
N GLN A 94 8.33 8.28 14.51
CA GLN A 94 9.17 7.09 14.64
C GLN A 94 8.92 6.09 13.49
N LEU A 95 7.67 5.86 13.09
CA LEU A 95 7.33 4.95 11.97
C LEU A 95 7.76 5.53 10.62
N ALA A 96 7.75 6.85 10.48
CA ALA A 96 8.14 7.57 9.27
C ALA A 96 9.66 7.74 9.10
N GLN A 97 10.49 7.34 10.08
CA GLN A 97 11.94 7.58 10.07
C GLN A 97 12.69 7.00 8.85
N HIS A 98 12.11 5.98 8.19
CA HIS A 98 12.68 5.36 6.99
C HIS A 98 12.13 5.95 5.68
N MET A 99 11.29 6.98 5.77
CA MET A 99 10.64 7.62 4.63
C MET A 99 11.38 8.91 4.27
N PRO A 100 12.07 8.99 3.12
CA PRO A 100 12.99 10.09 2.81
C PRO A 100 12.40 11.50 2.90
N ASN A 101 11.10 11.65 2.58
CA ASN A 101 10.43 12.95 2.56
C ASN A 101 9.68 13.27 3.85
N LEU A 102 9.70 12.37 4.85
CA LEU A 102 9.09 12.57 6.17
C LEU A 102 10.08 12.46 7.33
N ALA A 103 11.18 11.73 7.14
CA ALA A 103 12.15 11.48 8.19
C ALA A 103 12.69 12.79 8.79
N GLY A 104 12.55 12.94 10.11
CA GLY A 104 13.00 14.11 10.85
C GLY A 104 12.10 15.35 10.72
N LEU A 105 10.96 15.25 10.03
CA LEU A 105 9.94 16.30 10.07
C LEU A 105 9.10 16.17 11.33
N ASP A 106 8.80 17.30 11.96
CA ASP A 106 7.69 17.39 12.90
C ASP A 106 6.38 17.35 12.09
N LEU A 107 5.61 16.27 12.26
CA LEU A 107 4.43 16.01 11.42
C LEU A 107 3.25 16.91 11.77
N GLU A 108 3.20 17.44 12.99
CA GLU A 108 2.18 18.39 13.45
C GLU A 108 2.50 19.80 12.93
N ASP A 109 3.70 20.31 13.23
CA ASP A 109 4.12 21.67 12.88
C ASP A 109 4.20 21.87 11.36
N SER A 110 4.53 20.82 10.62
CA SER A 110 4.52 20.85 9.14
C SER A 110 3.10 20.87 8.55
N GLY A 111 2.06 20.67 9.36
CA GLY A 111 0.66 20.59 8.92
C GLY A 111 0.37 19.36 8.05
N ARG A 112 1.26 18.36 8.04
CA ARG A 112 1.10 17.13 7.24
C ARG A 112 0.15 16.15 7.91
N VAL A 113 0.13 16.12 9.25
CA VAL A 113 -0.73 15.25 10.05
C VAL A 113 -1.50 16.06 11.09
N PHE A 114 -2.80 15.83 11.15
CA PHE A 114 -3.68 16.38 12.18
C PHE A 114 -4.39 15.24 12.92
N ILE A 115 -4.16 15.14 14.23
CA ILE A 115 -4.81 14.12 15.07
C ILE A 115 -6.03 14.73 15.75
N SER A 116 -7.14 14.01 15.74
CA SER A 116 -8.27 14.25 16.63
C SER A 116 -8.61 12.96 17.32
N ASP A 117 -8.99 13.01 18.58
CA ASP A 117 -9.36 11.82 19.33
C ASP A 117 -10.78 11.90 19.89
N SER A 118 -11.28 10.75 20.34
CA SER A 118 -12.66 10.64 20.86
C SER A 118 -12.93 11.47 22.12
N SER A 119 -11.90 11.95 22.84
CA SER A 119 -12.06 12.82 24.00
C SER A 119 -12.34 14.29 23.63
N VAL A 120 -11.96 14.69 22.41
CA VAL A 120 -12.13 16.08 21.94
C VAL A 120 -13.17 16.22 20.83
N MET A 121 -13.44 15.17 20.05
CA MET A 121 -14.36 15.23 18.92
C MET A 121 -15.11 13.90 18.78
N SER A 122 -16.45 13.94 18.74
CA SER A 122 -17.25 12.74 18.49
C SER A 122 -17.26 12.37 17.00
N GLY A 123 -17.50 11.10 16.70
CA GLY A 123 -17.33 10.57 15.35
C GLY A 123 -18.28 11.17 14.31
N ASN A 124 -19.50 11.57 14.69
CA ASN A 124 -20.42 12.24 13.77
C ASN A 124 -19.97 13.67 13.44
N LYS A 125 -19.38 14.40 14.39
CA LYS A 125 -18.77 15.70 14.12
C LYS A 125 -17.54 15.54 13.24
N TRP A 126 -16.71 14.54 13.54
CA TRP A 126 -15.55 14.21 12.72
C TRP A 126 -15.93 13.94 11.26
N PHE A 127 -16.91 13.05 11.02
CA PHE A 127 -17.36 12.75 9.67
C PHE A 127 -18.05 13.96 8.99
N GLY A 128 -18.70 14.82 9.77
CA GLY A 128 -19.14 16.14 9.31
C GLY A 128 -17.99 16.98 8.77
N GLY A 129 -16.90 17.10 9.53
CA GLY A 129 -15.67 17.80 9.11
C GLY A 129 -15.04 17.21 7.85
N VAL A 130 -15.03 15.88 7.68
CA VAL A 130 -14.58 15.24 6.44
C VAL A 130 -15.40 15.71 5.24
N ARG A 131 -16.72 15.81 5.40
CA ARG A 131 -17.62 16.29 4.34
C ARG A 131 -17.42 17.77 4.05
N ASP A 132 -17.31 18.60 5.08
CA ASP A 132 -17.09 20.03 4.93
C ASP A 132 -15.76 20.29 4.18
N PHE A 133 -14.71 19.56 4.54
CA PHE A 133 -13.43 19.58 3.81
C PHE A 133 -13.60 19.15 2.35
N ALA A 134 -14.38 18.11 2.07
CA ALA A 134 -14.65 17.66 0.70
C ALA A 134 -15.36 18.74 -0.13
N GLU A 135 -16.35 19.41 0.47
CA GLU A 135 -17.10 20.50 -0.16
C GLU A 135 -16.21 21.72 -0.42
N ASP A 136 -15.37 22.11 0.53
CA ASP A 136 -14.45 23.24 0.36
C ASP A 136 -13.37 22.94 -0.68
N LYS A 137 -12.85 21.70 -0.70
CA LYS A 137 -11.94 21.22 -1.74
C LYS A 137 -12.58 21.28 -3.12
N ALA A 138 -13.87 20.97 -3.24
CA ALA A 138 -14.61 21.09 -4.49
C ALA A 138 -14.78 22.54 -4.94
N LYS A 139 -15.05 23.48 -4.01
CA LYS A 139 -15.12 24.92 -4.30
C LYS A 139 -13.76 25.47 -4.75
N ALA A 140 -12.67 24.96 -4.17
CA ALA A 140 -11.30 25.30 -4.50
C ALA A 140 -10.67 24.37 -5.58
N ALA A 141 -11.48 23.82 -6.50
CA ALA A 141 -11.00 22.86 -7.48
C ALA A 141 -9.82 23.35 -8.34
N LYS A 142 -9.67 24.66 -8.56
CA LYS A 142 -8.52 25.22 -9.28
C LYS A 142 -7.20 24.96 -8.54
N ASP A 143 -7.24 25.01 -7.21
CA ASP A 143 -6.06 24.85 -6.35
C ASP A 143 -5.76 23.38 -6.07
N TRP A 144 -6.78 22.52 -6.07
CA TRP A 144 -6.63 21.10 -5.73
C TRP A 144 -6.54 20.15 -6.92
N MET A 145 -7.08 20.51 -8.10
CA MET A 145 -7.00 19.64 -9.26
C MET A 145 -5.59 19.69 -9.87
N ARG A 146 -5.03 18.50 -10.11
CA ARG A 146 -3.73 18.29 -10.73
C ARG A 146 -3.84 17.28 -11.86
N THR A 147 -2.80 17.22 -12.68
CA THR A 147 -2.77 16.39 -13.88
C THR A 147 -2.15 15.03 -13.54
N THR A 148 -2.92 13.96 -13.72
CA THR A 148 -2.42 12.60 -13.52
C THR A 148 -1.72 12.10 -14.79
N PRO A 149 -0.84 11.10 -14.69
CA PRO A 149 -0.20 10.52 -15.87
C PRO A 149 -1.16 9.58 -16.64
N PHE A 150 -2.34 9.26 -16.08
CA PHE A 150 -3.35 8.43 -16.73
C PHE A 150 -4.02 9.17 -17.89
N VAL A 151 -4.20 8.47 -19.01
CA VAL A 151 -4.78 9.04 -20.23
C VAL A 151 -6.22 8.56 -20.42
N ASP A 152 -7.12 9.45 -20.81
CA ASP A 152 -8.43 9.05 -21.31
C ASP A 152 -8.29 8.52 -22.75
N PRO A 153 -8.53 7.23 -23.01
CA PRO A 153 -8.34 6.64 -24.34
C PRO A 153 -9.31 7.19 -25.39
N LYS A 154 -10.38 7.90 -25.00
CA LYS A 154 -11.28 8.55 -25.97
C LYS A 154 -10.71 9.86 -26.50
N THR A 155 -10.04 10.64 -25.65
CA THR A 155 -9.58 12.00 -25.98
C THR A 155 -8.08 12.07 -26.19
N GLY A 156 -7.32 11.10 -25.68
CA GLY A 156 -5.86 11.15 -25.62
C GLY A 156 -5.33 12.16 -24.59
N ALA A 157 -6.22 12.83 -23.84
CA ALA A 157 -5.84 13.80 -22.83
C ALA A 157 -5.52 13.11 -21.50
N MET A 158 -4.57 13.68 -20.76
CA MET A 158 -4.29 13.28 -19.37
C MET A 158 -5.49 13.64 -18.49
N ILE A 159 -5.86 12.72 -17.60
CA ILE A 159 -6.98 12.85 -16.68
C ILE A 159 -6.56 13.79 -15.55
N ARG A 160 -7.41 14.76 -15.21
CA ARG A 160 -7.23 15.59 -14.02
C ARG A 160 -7.96 14.97 -12.83
N SER A 161 -7.35 14.99 -11.66
CA SER A 161 -7.98 14.58 -10.41
C SER A 161 -7.60 15.52 -9.27
N TYR A 162 -8.37 15.48 -8.19
CA TYR A 162 -8.00 16.15 -6.95
C TYR A 162 -6.71 15.54 -6.40
N TYR A 163 -5.82 16.38 -5.89
CA TYR A 163 -4.66 15.95 -5.12
C TYR A 163 -5.11 15.16 -3.88
N PRO A 164 -4.44 14.08 -3.47
CA PRO A 164 -4.91 13.21 -2.40
C PRO A 164 -5.01 13.91 -1.04
N SER A 165 -6.08 13.60 -0.30
CA SER A 165 -6.22 13.91 1.13
C SER A 165 -6.64 12.64 1.86
N LEU A 166 -5.96 12.35 2.97
CA LEU A 166 -6.08 11.10 3.70
C LEU A 166 -6.91 11.32 4.97
N PHE A 167 -7.77 10.35 5.27
CA PHE A 167 -8.56 10.32 6.49
C PHE A 167 -8.47 8.93 7.11
N GLU A 168 -7.91 8.86 8.29
CA GLU A 168 -7.72 7.59 9.00
C GLU A 168 -8.67 7.48 10.20
N ILE A 169 -9.25 6.30 10.41
CA ILE A 169 -10.02 5.95 11.61
C ILE A 169 -9.34 4.79 12.31
N ASP A 170 -8.74 5.05 13.47
CA ASP A 170 -8.12 4.02 14.32
C ASP A 170 -8.84 3.96 15.68
N SER A 171 -9.89 3.16 15.86
CA SER A 171 -10.50 2.16 14.97
C SER A 171 -11.98 2.41 14.66
N LEU A 172 -12.48 1.83 13.56
CA LEU A 172 -13.93 1.81 13.27
C LEU A 172 -14.70 1.00 14.33
N SER A 173 -14.05 0.02 14.94
CA SER A 173 -14.64 -0.79 16.00
C SER A 173 -15.03 0.06 17.20
N MET A 174 -14.17 1.00 17.62
CA MET A 174 -14.40 1.89 18.75
C MET A 174 -15.01 3.25 18.37
N PHE A 175 -15.40 3.44 17.11
CA PHE A 175 -16.06 4.66 16.66
C PHE A 175 -17.43 4.88 17.34
N LEU A 176 -17.53 5.97 18.09
CA LEU A 176 -18.72 6.45 18.77
C LEU A 176 -19.22 7.77 18.19
N THR A 177 -20.48 8.09 18.47
CA THR A 177 -21.14 9.34 18.04
C THR A 177 -21.81 9.97 19.24
N ASP A 178 -22.13 11.27 19.16
CA ASP A 178 -22.88 12.01 20.20
C ASP A 178 -24.16 11.25 20.61
N SER A 179 -24.80 10.54 19.67
CA SER A 179 -26.04 9.79 19.92
C SER A 179 -25.87 8.56 20.82
N VAL A 180 -24.66 8.02 20.89
CA VAL A 180 -24.27 6.89 21.76
C VAL A 180 -23.70 7.44 23.06
N GLU A 181 -22.86 8.47 23.00
CA GLU A 181 -22.33 9.16 24.20
C GLU A 181 -23.46 9.65 25.10
N LYS A 182 -24.52 10.23 24.53
CA LYS A 182 -25.71 10.62 25.29
C LYS A 182 -26.37 9.47 26.06
N ILE A 183 -26.31 8.24 25.53
CA ILE A 183 -26.81 7.07 26.27
C ILE A 183 -25.91 6.79 27.48
N TYR A 184 -24.60 6.93 27.32
CA TYR A 184 -23.63 6.74 28.40
C TYR A 184 -23.75 7.80 29.49
N ASP A 185 -24.02 9.05 29.13
CA ASP A 185 -24.20 10.14 30.09
C ASP A 185 -25.51 10.02 30.90
N GLU A 186 -26.58 9.56 30.26
CA GLU A 186 -27.93 9.51 30.85
C GLU A 186 -28.20 8.25 31.67
N ASN A 187 -27.35 7.22 31.59
CA ASN A 187 -27.63 5.91 32.18
C ASN A 187 -26.38 5.33 32.88
N GLN A 188 -26.58 4.43 33.85
CA GLN A 188 -25.47 3.74 34.50
C GLN A 188 -25.06 2.48 33.73
N VAL A 189 -23.79 2.09 33.87
CA VAL A 189 -23.28 0.82 33.31
C VAL A 189 -24.13 -0.34 33.84
N GLY A 190 -24.71 -1.12 32.93
CA GLY A 190 -25.60 -2.24 33.25
C GLY A 190 -27.10 -1.91 33.26
N ASP A 191 -27.50 -0.65 33.03
CA ASP A 191 -28.93 -0.30 32.88
C ASP A 191 -29.51 -0.94 31.60
N SER A 192 -30.74 -1.43 31.69
CA SER A 192 -31.57 -1.86 30.56
C SER A 192 -31.59 -0.91 29.36
N LYS A 193 -31.49 0.40 29.58
CA LYS A 193 -31.44 1.41 28.51
C LYS A 193 -30.12 1.39 27.71
N MET A 194 -29.03 0.91 28.33
CA MET A 194 -27.74 0.68 27.67
C MET A 194 -27.83 -0.41 26.59
N ASN A 195 -28.81 -1.31 26.65
CA ASN A 195 -28.97 -2.40 25.68
C ASN A 195 -29.14 -1.92 24.22
N THR A 196 -29.47 -0.64 24.01
CA THR A 196 -29.67 -0.06 22.68
C THR A 196 -28.43 0.63 22.11
N ASP A 197 -27.34 0.78 22.88
CA ASP A 197 -26.13 1.49 22.49
C ASP A 197 -25.49 0.91 21.21
N SER A 198 -25.42 -0.41 21.16
CA SER A 198 -24.80 -1.19 20.09
C SER A 198 -25.62 -1.10 18.81
N LEU A 199 -26.95 -1.06 18.93
CA LEU A 199 -27.86 -0.88 17.81
C LEU A 199 -27.74 0.54 17.24
N ARG A 200 -27.66 1.58 18.08
CA ARG A 200 -27.46 2.97 17.63
C ARG A 200 -26.09 3.15 16.99
N GLY A 201 -25.02 2.64 17.62
CA GLY A 201 -23.67 2.70 17.08
C GLY A 201 -23.54 2.00 15.73
N ALA A 202 -24.14 0.81 15.59
CA ALA A 202 -24.16 0.09 14.31
C ALA A 202 -24.94 0.84 13.22
N ALA A 203 -26.06 1.49 13.57
CA ALA A 203 -26.85 2.29 12.65
C ALA A 203 -26.07 3.52 12.15
N ALA A 204 -25.46 4.28 13.06
CA ALA A 204 -24.66 5.45 12.72
C ALA A 204 -23.47 5.10 11.82
N LYS A 205 -22.69 4.08 12.19
CA LYS A 205 -21.60 3.57 11.35
C LYS A 205 -22.09 3.10 9.98
N SER A 206 -23.24 2.42 9.92
CA SER A 206 -23.82 2.00 8.64
C SER A 206 -24.18 3.18 7.74
N GLN A 207 -24.71 4.26 8.30
CA GLN A 207 -25.04 5.49 7.57
C GLN A 207 -23.79 6.20 7.05
N MET A 208 -22.73 6.27 7.87
CA MET A 208 -21.43 6.79 7.47
C MET A 208 -20.85 5.97 6.31
N MET A 209 -20.74 4.65 6.46
CA MET A 209 -20.16 3.76 5.45
C MET A 209 -20.89 3.85 4.11
N MET A 210 -22.21 4.02 4.10
CA MET A 210 -22.99 4.19 2.86
C MET A 210 -22.64 5.46 2.08
N GLN A 211 -22.24 6.53 2.76
CA GLN A 211 -21.90 7.81 2.16
C GLN A 211 -20.43 7.84 1.69
N MET A 212 -19.55 7.08 2.34
CA MET A 212 -18.10 7.10 2.10
C MET A 212 -17.69 6.94 0.62
N PRO A 213 -18.21 5.98 -0.17
CA PRO A 213 -17.75 5.83 -1.56
C PRO A 213 -17.95 7.07 -2.42
N ASN A 214 -19.03 7.82 -2.18
CA ASN A 214 -19.32 9.05 -2.92
C ASN A 214 -18.42 10.19 -2.44
N VAL A 215 -18.33 10.39 -1.12
CA VAL A 215 -17.48 11.43 -0.51
C VAL A 215 -16.01 11.23 -0.89
N ALA A 216 -15.52 10.00 -0.87
CA ALA A 216 -14.13 9.67 -1.16
C ALA A 216 -13.78 9.90 -2.64
N ALA A 217 -14.51 9.22 -3.53
CA ALA A 217 -14.15 9.16 -4.94
C ALA A 217 -14.37 10.48 -5.69
N GLN A 218 -15.32 11.32 -5.25
CA GLN A 218 -15.63 12.58 -5.93
C GLN A 218 -14.59 13.68 -5.65
N HIS A 219 -13.91 13.61 -4.51
CA HIS A 219 -13.04 14.70 -4.02
C HIS A 219 -11.57 14.28 -3.83
N GLY A 220 -11.18 13.11 -4.38
CA GLY A 220 -9.83 12.57 -4.23
C GLY A 220 -9.45 12.35 -2.77
N LEU A 221 -10.41 11.89 -1.95
CA LEU A 221 -10.14 11.52 -0.57
C LEU A 221 -9.88 10.01 -0.50
N HIS A 222 -9.00 9.62 0.42
CA HIS A 222 -8.70 8.23 0.72
C HIS A 222 -8.99 8.01 2.19
N LEU A 223 -10.02 7.20 2.46
CA LEU A 223 -10.42 6.81 3.79
C LEU A 223 -9.82 5.44 4.11
N SER A 224 -9.11 5.37 5.23
CA SER A 224 -8.46 4.17 5.74
C SER A 224 -8.95 3.89 7.15
N MET A 225 -9.21 2.63 7.50
CA MET A 225 -9.70 2.32 8.85
C MET A 225 -9.19 1.00 9.40
N SER A 226 -8.88 1.00 10.70
CA SER A 226 -8.53 -0.21 11.44
C SER A 226 -9.79 -0.83 12.05
N MET A 227 -9.78 -2.16 12.20
CA MET A 227 -10.91 -2.89 12.78
C MET A 227 -10.44 -4.05 13.66
N HIS A 228 -11.05 -4.18 14.84
CA HIS A 228 -10.82 -5.31 15.74
C HIS A 228 -11.56 -6.55 15.26
N VAL A 229 -10.86 -7.69 15.28
CA VAL A 229 -11.41 -9.02 15.02
C VAL A 229 -11.36 -9.83 16.31
N GLY A 230 -12.40 -10.62 16.58
CA GLY A 230 -12.44 -11.53 17.72
C GLY A 230 -13.38 -12.71 17.47
N ASP A 231 -13.49 -13.60 18.46
CA ASP A 231 -14.22 -14.86 18.32
C ASP A 231 -15.73 -14.63 18.16
N GLN A 232 -16.35 -15.36 17.25
CA GLN A 232 -17.80 -15.33 17.05
C GLN A 232 -18.46 -16.22 18.09
N HIS A 233 -19.35 -15.64 18.91
CA HIS A 233 -20.17 -16.40 19.85
C HIS A 233 -21.51 -16.71 19.20
N ALA A 234 -21.85 -17.99 19.10
CA ALA A 234 -23.17 -18.44 18.68
C ALA A 234 -24.07 -18.55 19.91
N LEU A 235 -25.31 -18.04 19.83
CA LEU A 235 -26.32 -18.22 20.87
C LEU A 235 -26.78 -19.68 20.97
N ASP A 236 -26.81 -20.38 19.84
CA ASP A 236 -27.05 -21.82 19.78
C ASP A 236 -25.69 -22.55 19.73
N PRO A 237 -25.34 -23.34 20.77
CA PRO A 237 -24.10 -24.12 20.80
C PRO A 237 -23.99 -25.16 19.68
N ASN A 238 -25.11 -25.57 19.07
CA ASN A 238 -25.15 -26.57 18.01
C ASN A 238 -25.07 -25.95 16.60
N ALA A 239 -25.17 -24.64 16.48
CA ALA A 239 -25.08 -23.96 15.19
C ALA A 239 -23.60 -23.78 14.79
N PRO A 240 -23.15 -24.32 13.64
CA PRO A 240 -21.78 -24.13 13.20
C PRO A 240 -21.50 -22.64 12.92
N PRO A 241 -20.34 -22.11 13.34
CA PRO A 241 -20.00 -20.71 13.11
C PRO A 241 -19.94 -20.42 11.61
N LYS A 242 -20.71 -19.42 11.18
CA LYS A 242 -20.78 -18.98 9.77
C LYS A 242 -19.60 -18.06 9.46
N LYS A 243 -18.87 -18.33 8.38
CA LYS A 243 -17.86 -17.39 7.87
C LYS A 243 -18.51 -16.10 7.39
N GLN A 244 -17.96 -14.94 7.80
CA GLN A 244 -18.42 -13.63 7.30
C GLN A 244 -17.91 -13.33 5.88
N LEU A 245 -16.68 -13.74 5.57
CA LEU A 245 -16.02 -13.62 4.26
C LEU A 245 -15.29 -14.92 3.93
N SER A 246 -15.16 -15.27 2.65
CA SER A 246 -14.63 -16.56 2.20
C SER A 246 -13.23 -16.88 2.77
N PHE A 247 -12.36 -15.87 2.77
CA PHE A 247 -10.97 -15.96 3.22
C PHE A 247 -10.77 -15.58 4.70
N LEU A 248 -11.82 -15.17 5.40
CA LEU A 248 -11.75 -14.95 6.84
C LEU A 248 -11.75 -16.32 7.54
N GLN A 249 -10.94 -16.45 8.58
CA GLN A 249 -10.91 -17.66 9.41
C GLN A 249 -12.33 -17.96 9.95
N GLN A 250 -12.70 -19.24 9.97
CA GLN A 250 -13.99 -19.64 10.54
C GLN A 250 -13.99 -19.39 12.05
N GLY A 251 -15.12 -18.92 12.58
CA GLY A 251 -15.27 -18.66 14.02
C GLY A 251 -14.73 -17.31 14.48
N VAL A 252 -14.27 -16.44 13.58
CA VAL A 252 -13.95 -15.05 13.92
C VAL A 252 -14.84 -14.07 13.16
N ALA A 253 -15.00 -12.88 13.74
CA ALA A 253 -15.82 -11.80 13.21
C ALA A 253 -15.22 -10.43 13.53
N PHE A 254 -15.46 -9.46 12.65
CA PHE A 254 -15.18 -8.05 12.95
C PHE A 254 -16.11 -7.55 14.06
N LYS A 255 -15.54 -6.92 15.09
CA LYS A 255 -16.24 -6.52 16.32
C LYS A 255 -16.72 -5.08 16.21
N HIS A 256 -18.00 -4.87 16.52
CA HIS A 256 -18.66 -3.57 16.43
C HIS A 256 -18.58 -2.90 15.04
N VAL A 257 -18.37 -3.69 13.98
CA VAL A 257 -18.31 -3.20 12.59
C VAL A 257 -19.57 -3.64 11.85
N PRO A 258 -20.31 -2.73 11.20
CA PRO A 258 -21.49 -3.10 10.43
C PRO A 258 -21.12 -3.90 9.18
N GLN A 259 -21.97 -4.86 8.78
CA GLN A 259 -21.72 -5.71 7.61
C GLN A 259 -21.53 -4.91 6.31
N LYS A 260 -22.14 -3.72 6.21
CA LYS A 260 -21.97 -2.80 5.06
C LYS A 260 -20.52 -2.45 4.78
N THR A 261 -19.67 -2.39 5.82
CA THR A 261 -18.23 -2.14 5.67
C THR A 261 -17.58 -3.14 4.73
N MET A 262 -17.94 -4.43 4.85
CA MET A 262 -17.40 -5.52 4.03
C MET A 262 -17.85 -5.44 2.56
N PHE A 263 -18.90 -4.67 2.25
CA PHE A 263 -19.39 -4.49 0.88
C PHE A 263 -18.85 -3.22 0.20
N LEU A 264 -18.49 -2.20 0.96
CA LEU A 264 -18.21 -0.87 0.42
C LEU A 264 -16.71 -0.56 0.28
N MET A 265 -15.86 -1.32 0.97
CA MET A 265 -14.41 -1.19 0.83
C MET A 265 -13.93 -1.62 -0.56
N ASN A 266 -12.94 -0.89 -1.08
CA ASN A 266 -12.16 -1.28 -2.25
C ASN A 266 -11.20 -2.42 -1.89
N ASN A 267 -10.48 -2.27 -0.77
CA ASN A 267 -9.55 -3.24 -0.22
C ASN A 267 -9.86 -3.51 1.26
N LEU A 268 -9.89 -4.78 1.67
CA LEU A 268 -9.99 -5.18 3.08
C LEU A 268 -8.89 -6.17 3.41
N TRP A 269 -7.81 -5.65 3.98
CA TRP A 269 -6.68 -6.43 4.44
C TRP A 269 -6.98 -7.07 5.80
N TYR A 270 -6.45 -8.25 6.04
CA TYR A 270 -6.58 -8.97 7.31
C TYR A 270 -5.24 -9.55 7.73
N VAL A 271 -4.81 -9.18 8.95
CA VAL A 271 -3.65 -9.79 9.58
C VAL A 271 -4.09 -11.13 10.17
N MET A 272 -3.71 -12.21 9.48
CA MET A 272 -4.07 -13.57 9.86
C MET A 272 -3.31 -14.02 11.11
N ASN A 273 -2.03 -13.69 11.17
CA ASN A 273 -1.14 -14.09 12.24
C ASN A 273 0.04 -13.12 12.33
N THR A 274 0.65 -13.09 13.51
CA THR A 274 1.87 -12.36 13.80
C THR A 274 2.84 -13.32 14.48
N ARG A 275 4.10 -13.31 14.07
CA ARG A 275 5.16 -14.10 14.72
C ARG A 275 6.42 -13.29 14.91
N VAL A 276 7.21 -13.67 15.91
CA VAL A 276 8.56 -13.16 16.06
C VAL A 276 9.45 -13.83 15.01
N GLU A 277 10.22 -13.03 14.28
CA GLU A 277 11.08 -13.48 13.20
C GLU A 277 12.49 -13.71 13.75
N MET A 278 12.70 -14.90 14.32
CA MET A 278 13.95 -15.31 14.97
C MET A 278 14.71 -16.39 14.18
N HIS A 279 16.03 -16.37 14.32
CA HIS A 279 16.89 -17.46 13.88
C HIS A 279 16.56 -18.74 14.66
N LYS A 280 16.36 -19.85 13.93
CA LYS A 280 15.85 -21.11 14.50
C LYS A 280 16.74 -21.68 15.61
N GLU A 281 18.06 -21.64 15.42
CA GLU A 281 19.04 -22.24 16.35
C GLU A 281 19.44 -21.27 17.46
N HIS A 282 20.06 -20.15 17.11
CA HIS A 282 20.57 -19.15 18.07
C HIS A 282 19.51 -18.32 18.80
N LYS A 283 18.24 -18.34 18.37
CA LYS A 283 17.14 -17.53 18.95
C LYS A 283 17.43 -16.02 19.00
N THR A 284 18.28 -15.53 18.11
CA THR A 284 18.55 -14.10 17.86
C THR A 284 17.67 -13.60 16.70
N PRO A 285 17.62 -12.29 16.41
CA PRO A 285 16.87 -11.78 15.26
C PRO A 285 17.26 -12.48 13.94
N GLN A 286 16.25 -12.85 13.15
CA GLN A 286 16.46 -13.52 11.87
C GLN A 286 17.17 -12.63 10.87
N TYR A 287 16.92 -11.31 10.90
CA TYR A 287 17.59 -10.31 10.09
C TYR A 287 18.08 -9.18 11.02
N PRO A 288 19.26 -9.34 11.63
CA PRO A 288 19.76 -8.38 12.60
C PRO A 288 20.03 -7.03 11.94
N LYS A 289 19.80 -5.93 12.68
CA LYS A 289 20.05 -4.56 12.22
C LYS A 289 21.53 -4.32 11.93
N ASN A 290 22.39 -4.83 12.81
CA ASN A 290 23.85 -4.74 12.70
C ASN A 290 24.49 -5.96 13.40
N PRO A 291 25.82 -6.15 13.32
CA PRO A 291 26.48 -7.29 13.96
C PRO A 291 26.31 -7.37 15.49
N GLN A 292 25.96 -6.27 16.15
CA GLN A 292 25.71 -6.19 17.59
C GLN A 292 24.26 -6.53 17.95
N ASP A 293 23.37 -6.60 16.98
CA ASP A 293 21.98 -7.03 17.14
C ASP A 293 21.90 -8.57 17.24
N ASN A 294 22.41 -9.09 18.36
CA ASN A 294 22.56 -10.51 18.62
C ASN A 294 21.97 -10.94 19.98
N LEU A 295 21.07 -10.13 20.53
CA LEU A 295 20.41 -10.42 21.79
C LEU A 295 19.50 -11.65 21.65
N VAL A 296 19.78 -12.68 22.45
CA VAL A 296 19.00 -13.91 22.48
C VAL A 296 17.61 -13.62 23.06
N GLY A 297 16.57 -14.00 22.33
CA GLY A 297 15.18 -13.81 22.73
C GLY A 297 14.62 -12.41 22.45
N ASP A 298 15.34 -11.58 21.70
CA ASP A 298 14.81 -10.31 21.20
C ASP A 298 13.57 -10.55 20.31
N LYS A 299 12.52 -9.78 20.55
CA LYS A 299 11.23 -9.87 19.88
C LYS A 299 10.89 -8.66 19.02
N ASP A 300 11.82 -7.72 18.84
CA ASP A 300 11.60 -6.51 18.05
C ASP A 300 11.17 -6.85 16.61
N LEU A 301 11.91 -7.73 15.94
CA LEU A 301 11.64 -8.13 14.56
C LEU A 301 10.49 -9.15 14.49
N GLN A 302 9.46 -8.83 13.72
CA GLN A 302 8.26 -9.65 13.54
C GLN A 302 7.85 -9.77 12.08
N ALA A 303 7.09 -10.81 11.78
CA ALA A 303 6.43 -11.01 10.51
C ALA A 303 4.92 -11.08 10.71
N ILE A 304 4.16 -10.31 9.93
CA ILE A 304 2.71 -10.42 9.84
C ILE A 304 2.33 -11.14 8.54
N THR A 305 1.44 -12.12 8.63
CA THR A 305 0.83 -12.75 7.46
C THR A 305 -0.42 -11.96 7.10
N LEU A 306 -0.37 -11.28 5.95
CA LEU A 306 -1.43 -10.43 5.44
C LEU A 306 -2.18 -11.13 4.31
N ILE A 307 -3.50 -11.02 4.30
CA ILE A 307 -4.35 -11.49 3.20
C ILE A 307 -5.35 -10.40 2.83
N ASN A 308 -5.62 -10.23 1.54
CA ASN A 308 -6.74 -9.38 1.11
C ASN A 308 -8.03 -10.20 1.12
N LEU A 309 -8.95 -9.90 2.05
CA LEU A 309 -10.26 -10.53 2.14
C LEU A 309 -11.22 -10.04 1.05
N ARG A 310 -10.96 -8.85 0.50
CA ARG A 310 -11.75 -8.23 -0.57
C ARG A 310 -10.87 -7.28 -1.37
N ALA A 311 -10.67 -7.60 -2.64
CA ALA A 311 -10.07 -6.71 -3.62
C ALA A 311 -11.07 -6.43 -4.75
N LYS A 312 -11.33 -5.16 -5.05
CA LYS A 312 -12.20 -4.77 -6.18
C LYS A 312 -11.51 -4.72 -7.54
N SER A 313 -10.20 -4.65 -7.53
CA SER A 313 -9.35 -4.44 -8.71
C SER A 313 -8.32 -5.56 -8.92
N GLY A 314 -8.35 -6.61 -8.10
CA GLY A 314 -7.40 -7.72 -8.17
C GLY A 314 -7.89 -8.97 -7.44
N PRO A 315 -7.06 -10.01 -7.36
CA PRO A 315 -7.41 -11.25 -6.67
C PRO A 315 -7.55 -11.02 -5.16
N SER A 316 -8.41 -11.82 -4.53
CA SER A 316 -8.52 -11.92 -3.06
C SER A 316 -8.02 -13.29 -2.62
N GLY A 317 -7.56 -13.39 -1.37
CA GLY A 317 -7.23 -14.70 -0.78
C GLY A 317 -5.80 -15.19 -0.95
N MET A 318 -4.88 -14.36 -1.46
CA MET A 318 -3.46 -14.71 -1.57
C MET A 318 -2.69 -14.14 -0.38
N PRO A 319 -2.20 -14.96 0.56
CA PRO A 319 -1.44 -14.49 1.70
C PRO A 319 0.02 -14.19 1.33
N PHE A 320 0.58 -13.16 1.96
CA PHE A 320 2.02 -12.86 1.92
C PHE A 320 2.46 -12.30 3.26
N GLU A 321 3.77 -12.18 3.46
CA GLU A 321 4.35 -11.69 4.71
C GLU A 321 4.89 -10.28 4.57
N ILE A 322 4.63 -9.46 5.58
CA ILE A 322 5.28 -8.17 5.79
C ILE A 322 6.19 -8.29 7.00
N ILE A 323 7.44 -7.88 6.84
CA ILE A 323 8.43 -7.82 7.92
C ILE A 323 8.41 -6.42 8.53
N LEU A 324 8.34 -6.37 9.85
CA LEU A 324 8.31 -5.14 10.62
C LEU A 324 9.13 -5.27 11.89
N SER A 325 9.54 -4.14 12.42
CA SER A 325 10.14 -4.00 13.75
C SER A 325 9.15 -3.25 14.65
N GLN A 326 9.10 -3.63 15.92
CA GLN A 326 8.27 -2.92 16.90
C GLN A 326 8.71 -1.46 17.03
N SER A 327 10.02 -1.23 17.04
CA SER A 327 10.61 0.11 17.14
C SER A 327 10.61 0.87 15.82
N GLU A 328 10.80 0.20 14.69
CA GLU A 328 11.07 0.86 13.40
C GLU A 328 9.90 0.84 12.39
N GLY A 329 8.84 0.08 12.68
CA GLY A 329 7.72 -0.06 11.75
C GLY A 329 8.02 -1.02 10.60
N ILE A 330 7.38 -0.82 9.45
CA ILE A 330 7.47 -1.73 8.30
C ILE A 330 8.79 -1.54 7.56
N LEU A 331 9.49 -2.65 7.32
CA LEU A 331 10.79 -2.69 6.64
C LEU A 331 10.58 -3.15 5.19
N VAL A 332 10.40 -2.19 4.27
CA VAL A 332 9.99 -2.45 2.88
C VAL A 332 10.96 -3.37 2.13
N GLY A 333 12.24 -3.00 2.03
CA GLY A 333 13.21 -3.83 1.31
C GLY A 333 13.40 -5.21 1.94
N LEU A 334 13.29 -5.31 3.27
CA LEU A 334 13.38 -6.60 3.96
C LEU A 334 12.14 -7.48 3.71
N THR A 335 10.96 -6.85 3.60
CA THR A 335 9.71 -7.50 3.21
C THR A 335 9.81 -8.08 1.80
N GLU A 336 10.29 -7.28 0.85
CA GLU A 336 10.49 -7.70 -0.54
C GLU A 336 11.50 -8.85 -0.64
N TYR A 337 12.64 -8.73 0.05
CA TYR A 337 13.64 -9.81 0.14
C TYR A 337 13.05 -11.10 0.73
N ASN A 338 12.30 -11.01 1.82
CA ASN A 338 11.67 -12.17 2.46
C ASN A 338 10.66 -12.83 1.52
N TYR A 339 9.86 -12.04 0.80
CA TYR A 339 8.92 -12.54 -0.20
C TYR A 339 9.62 -13.34 -1.30
N LEU A 340 10.74 -12.83 -1.84
CA LEU A 340 11.52 -13.56 -2.84
C LEU A 340 12.05 -14.89 -2.31
N LYS A 341 12.55 -14.93 -1.07
CA LYS A 341 13.00 -16.17 -0.43
C LYS A 341 11.88 -17.20 -0.27
N MET A 342 10.69 -16.76 0.10
CA MET A 342 9.53 -17.63 0.29
C MET A 342 8.97 -18.16 -1.03
N ASN A 343 9.16 -17.43 -2.13
CA ASN A 343 8.68 -17.80 -3.46
C ASN A 343 9.80 -18.44 -4.29
N GLY A 344 10.41 -19.51 -3.76
CA GLY A 344 11.39 -20.30 -4.49
C GLY A 344 12.72 -19.60 -4.76
N LYS A 345 13.09 -18.61 -3.93
CA LYS A 345 14.29 -17.77 -4.12
C LYS A 345 14.27 -17.04 -5.48
N TYR A 346 13.09 -16.60 -5.91
CA TYR A 346 12.91 -15.94 -7.20
C TYR A 346 13.87 -14.74 -7.37
N GLY A 347 14.66 -14.75 -8.44
CA GLY A 347 15.63 -13.69 -8.74
C GLY A 347 16.82 -13.59 -7.77
N LEU A 348 17.00 -14.57 -6.87
CA LEU A 348 18.16 -14.65 -5.98
C LEU A 348 19.17 -15.68 -6.50
N GLY A 349 20.31 -15.19 -6.99
CA GLY A 349 21.44 -16.02 -7.41
C GLY A 349 22.38 -16.36 -6.25
N GLY A 350 23.34 -17.25 -6.50
CA GLY A 350 24.38 -17.63 -5.52
C GLY A 350 24.11 -18.95 -4.79
N ASN A 351 24.47 -19.01 -3.50
CA ASN A 351 24.35 -20.21 -2.66
C ASN A 351 23.62 -19.92 -1.33
N ASP A 352 23.47 -20.94 -0.47
CA ASP A 352 22.67 -20.83 0.77
C ASP A 352 23.19 -19.85 1.82
N MET A 353 24.43 -19.35 1.68
CA MET A 353 25.02 -18.38 2.61
C MET A 353 25.25 -17.01 1.99
N ARG A 354 25.57 -16.97 0.69
CA ARG A 354 25.90 -15.77 -0.07
C ARG A 354 25.00 -15.71 -1.28
N TYR A 355 24.07 -14.76 -1.24
CA TYR A 355 23.11 -14.51 -2.30
C TYR A 355 23.47 -13.21 -3.01
N PHE A 356 22.89 -12.96 -4.17
CA PHE A 356 22.80 -11.65 -4.80
C PHE A 356 21.46 -11.57 -5.53
N LEU A 357 21.02 -10.36 -5.89
CA LEU A 357 19.90 -10.22 -6.81
C LEU A 357 20.42 -10.30 -8.23
N GLU A 358 19.75 -11.06 -9.10
CA GLU A 358 20.14 -11.15 -10.52
C GLU A 358 20.15 -9.78 -11.21
N LEU A 359 19.35 -8.82 -10.71
CA LEU A 359 19.34 -7.43 -11.20
C LEU A 359 20.46 -6.54 -10.62
N LEU A 360 21.16 -6.99 -9.58
CA LEU A 360 22.27 -6.31 -8.93
C LEU A 360 23.32 -7.35 -8.48
N PRO A 361 23.99 -8.04 -9.44
CA PRO A 361 24.78 -9.22 -9.14
C PRO A 361 26.08 -8.94 -8.37
N ASP A 362 26.58 -7.70 -8.45
CA ASP A 362 27.82 -7.29 -7.78
C ASP A 362 27.62 -7.01 -6.28
N GLU A 363 26.37 -6.97 -5.80
CA GLU A 363 26.04 -6.72 -4.40
C GLU A 363 25.78 -8.03 -3.64
N GLN A 364 26.76 -8.46 -2.84
CA GLN A 364 26.62 -9.68 -2.04
C GLN A 364 25.66 -9.49 -0.86
N LEU A 365 24.61 -10.30 -0.79
CA LEU A 365 23.61 -10.30 0.28
C LEU A 365 23.83 -11.46 1.26
N MET A 366 23.71 -11.16 2.56
CA MET A 366 23.77 -12.14 3.63
C MET A 366 22.66 -11.87 4.64
N ARG A 367 22.17 -12.93 5.30
CA ARG A 367 21.15 -12.84 6.36
C ARG A 367 21.48 -11.77 7.40
N THR A 368 22.74 -11.69 7.82
CA THR A 368 23.20 -10.82 8.91
C THR A 368 23.41 -9.37 8.51
N THR A 369 23.35 -9.03 7.22
CA THR A 369 23.64 -7.68 6.72
C THR A 369 22.52 -7.10 5.85
N ILE A 370 21.58 -7.92 5.40
CA ILE A 370 20.52 -7.50 4.46
C ILE A 370 19.67 -6.34 5.01
N ARG A 371 19.36 -6.29 6.31
CA ARG A 371 18.57 -5.21 6.92
C ARG A 371 19.26 -3.85 6.76
N GLY A 372 20.50 -3.73 7.26
CA GLY A 372 21.30 -2.50 7.09
C GLY A 372 21.55 -2.14 5.62
N LYS A 373 21.81 -3.13 4.75
CA LYS A 373 21.96 -2.87 3.31
C LYS A 373 20.70 -2.31 2.66
N CYS A 374 19.52 -2.78 3.05
CA CYS A 374 18.26 -2.22 2.57
C CYS A 374 18.07 -0.76 2.99
N GLU A 375 18.63 -0.33 4.13
CA GLU A 375 18.57 1.06 4.61
C GLU A 375 19.59 1.96 3.87
N GLU A 376 20.79 1.46 3.61
CA GLU A 376 21.90 2.26 3.07
C GLU A 376 21.95 2.30 1.53
N ASN A 377 21.53 1.22 0.85
CA ASN A 377 21.72 1.06 -0.58
C ASN A 377 20.42 1.28 -1.38
N ALA A 378 20.29 2.45 -2.01
CA ALA A 378 19.15 2.80 -2.85
C ALA A 378 19.00 1.88 -4.08
N LYS A 379 20.11 1.46 -4.69
CA LYS A 379 20.10 0.54 -5.85
C LYS A 379 19.55 -0.82 -5.45
N LEU A 380 19.92 -1.30 -4.27
CA LEU A 380 19.39 -2.55 -3.71
C LEU A 380 17.88 -2.46 -3.47
N ARG A 381 17.38 -1.36 -2.89
CA ARG A 381 15.93 -1.15 -2.72
C ARG A 381 15.20 -1.18 -4.05
N ARG A 382 15.72 -0.49 -5.07
CA ARG A 382 15.10 -0.47 -6.40
C ARG A 382 15.13 -1.85 -7.06
N ALA A 383 16.22 -2.61 -6.91
CA ALA A 383 16.33 -3.96 -7.43
C ALA A 383 15.36 -4.95 -6.73
N LEU A 384 15.18 -4.82 -5.41
CA LEU A 384 14.22 -5.61 -4.63
C LEU A 384 12.77 -5.30 -5.04
N GLU A 385 12.43 -4.01 -5.20
CA GLU A 385 11.12 -3.56 -5.70
C GLU A 385 10.82 -4.23 -7.05
N ILE A 386 11.70 -4.07 -8.05
CA ILE A 386 11.51 -4.65 -9.39
C ILE A 386 11.38 -6.18 -9.33
N THR A 387 12.29 -6.85 -8.62
CA THR A 387 12.31 -8.32 -8.57
C THR A 387 11.07 -8.87 -7.88
N SER A 388 10.63 -8.24 -6.79
CA SER A 388 9.43 -8.64 -6.05
C SER A 388 8.14 -8.34 -6.81
N GLU A 389 8.09 -7.25 -7.58
CA GLU A 389 6.98 -6.96 -8.49
C GLU A 389 6.91 -7.99 -9.62
N MET A 390 8.04 -8.34 -10.26
CA MET A 390 8.09 -9.40 -11.27
C MET A 390 7.55 -10.73 -10.73
N CYS A 391 7.97 -11.12 -9.52
CA CYS A 391 7.49 -12.33 -8.86
C CYS A 391 5.96 -12.29 -8.63
N GLN A 392 5.44 -11.18 -8.11
CA GLN A 392 4.00 -11.02 -7.91
C GLN A 392 3.22 -11.04 -9.23
N MET A 393 3.74 -10.40 -10.28
CA MET A 393 3.11 -10.38 -11.60
C MET A 393 3.01 -11.79 -12.18
N GLN A 394 4.08 -12.58 -12.11
CA GLN A 394 4.07 -13.98 -12.56
C GLN A 394 3.11 -14.86 -11.75
N ASN A 395 2.94 -14.60 -10.46
CA ASN A 395 2.06 -15.38 -9.59
C ASN A 395 0.58 -15.00 -9.74
N LEU A 396 0.27 -13.75 -10.12
CA LEU A 396 -1.08 -13.19 -9.99
C LEU A 396 -1.73 -12.78 -11.31
N TRP A 397 -0.95 -12.55 -12.36
CA TRP A 397 -1.43 -11.98 -13.62
C TRP A 397 -1.15 -12.91 -14.81
N ASP A 398 -1.96 -12.74 -15.85
CA ASP A 398 -1.75 -13.36 -17.15
C ASP A 398 -0.83 -12.49 -18.01
N ASP A 399 0.09 -13.13 -18.74
CA ASP A 399 1.06 -12.45 -19.61
C ASP A 399 0.55 -12.35 -21.05
N GLU A 400 -0.51 -11.57 -21.26
CA GLU A 400 -1.16 -11.43 -22.58
C GLU A 400 -0.21 -10.89 -23.67
N ASP A 401 0.75 -10.04 -23.29
CA ASP A 401 1.72 -9.43 -24.20
C ASP A 401 3.02 -10.28 -24.36
N GLU A 402 3.10 -11.45 -23.71
CA GLU A 402 4.27 -12.34 -23.68
C GLU A 402 5.58 -11.61 -23.28
N VAL A 403 5.49 -10.69 -22.33
CA VAL A 403 6.60 -9.84 -21.87
C VAL A 403 7.29 -10.38 -20.63
N PHE A 404 6.75 -11.37 -19.93
CA PHE A 404 7.37 -11.91 -18.72
C PHE A 404 8.70 -12.61 -19.05
N CYS A 405 9.58 -12.64 -18.05
CA CYS A 405 10.85 -13.38 -18.06
C CYS A 405 11.35 -13.55 -16.63
N THR A 406 12.44 -14.29 -16.49
CA THR A 406 13.23 -14.31 -15.26
C THR A 406 13.99 -12.98 -15.06
N PRO A 407 14.36 -12.63 -13.82
CA PRO A 407 15.20 -11.46 -13.55
C PRO A 407 16.57 -11.53 -14.23
N ALA A 408 17.18 -12.72 -14.32
CA ALA A 408 18.46 -12.92 -15.00
C ALA A 408 18.37 -12.60 -16.51
N GLU A 409 17.32 -13.08 -17.18
CA GLU A 409 17.06 -12.74 -18.59
C GLU A 409 16.82 -11.24 -18.77
N LEU A 410 16.05 -10.61 -17.88
CA LEU A 410 15.82 -9.16 -17.93
C LEU A 410 17.14 -8.39 -17.85
N TYR A 411 18.00 -8.77 -16.89
CA TYR A 411 19.31 -8.16 -16.69
C TYR A 411 20.20 -8.27 -17.93
N ALA A 412 20.37 -9.49 -18.44
CA ALA A 412 21.21 -9.78 -19.59
C ALA A 412 20.72 -9.08 -20.87
N ASP A 413 19.42 -9.18 -21.16
CA ASP A 413 18.84 -8.65 -22.40
C ASP A 413 18.87 -7.12 -22.46
N LEU A 414 18.56 -6.43 -21.34
CA LEU A 414 18.63 -4.97 -21.31
C LEU A 414 20.08 -4.48 -21.42
N LYS A 415 21.03 -5.17 -20.76
CA LYS A 415 22.45 -4.86 -20.88
C LYS A 415 22.96 -5.07 -22.30
N ALA A 416 22.57 -6.17 -22.96
CA ALA A 416 22.92 -6.44 -24.36
C ALA A 416 22.36 -5.40 -25.34
N LYS A 417 21.19 -4.82 -25.02
CA LYS A 417 20.60 -3.70 -25.76
C LYS A 417 21.28 -2.35 -25.51
N GLY A 418 22.23 -2.30 -24.57
CA GLY A 418 23.02 -1.12 -24.20
C GLY A 418 22.41 -0.25 -23.09
N TYR A 419 21.39 -0.75 -22.39
CA TYR A 419 20.85 -0.03 -21.23
C TYR A 419 21.79 -0.14 -20.03
N ASP A 420 21.91 0.96 -19.28
CA ASP A 420 22.75 1.03 -18.08
C ASP A 420 21.92 0.72 -16.82
N TRP A 421 22.23 -0.40 -16.17
CA TRP A 421 21.58 -0.80 -14.92
C TRP A 421 21.90 0.14 -13.75
N ASP A 422 23.04 0.83 -13.78
CA ASP A 422 23.36 1.82 -12.75
C ASP A 422 22.37 2.98 -12.79
N VAL A 423 22.09 3.49 -13.99
CA VAL A 423 21.08 4.52 -14.24
C VAL A 423 19.69 4.02 -13.89
N ILE A 424 19.32 2.81 -14.31
CA ILE A 424 18.01 2.21 -14.00
C ILE A 424 17.80 2.14 -12.48
N LEU A 425 18.80 1.70 -11.72
CA LEU A 425 18.64 1.46 -10.28
C LEU A 425 18.84 2.69 -9.41
N SER A 426 19.57 3.72 -9.89
CA SER A 426 19.88 4.93 -9.09
C SER A 426 19.09 6.17 -9.47
N GLU A 427 18.62 6.26 -10.72
CA GLU A 427 17.96 7.47 -11.24
C GLU A 427 16.46 7.28 -11.49
N THR A 428 15.87 6.14 -11.10
CA THR A 428 14.45 5.85 -11.37
C THR A 428 13.62 5.48 -10.14
N ARG A 429 12.30 5.62 -10.28
CA ARG A 429 11.27 5.20 -9.31
C ARG A 429 10.16 4.39 -10.00
N GLY A 430 9.55 3.46 -9.24
CA GLY A 430 8.47 2.58 -9.72
C GLY A 430 7.05 3.14 -9.54
N TYR A 431 6.83 4.10 -8.65
CA TYR A 431 5.51 4.69 -8.36
C TYR A 431 5.21 5.88 -9.26
N TRP A 432 3.95 6.17 -9.57
CA TRP A 432 3.55 7.34 -10.36
C TRP A 432 3.39 8.61 -9.52
N LEU A 433 3.46 9.78 -10.15
CA LEU A 433 3.23 11.10 -9.54
C LEU A 433 2.34 11.95 -10.45
N PHE A 434 1.71 12.99 -9.90
CA PHE A 434 1.09 14.03 -10.71
C PHE A 434 2.15 14.72 -11.58
N GLU A 435 1.80 15.11 -12.80
CA GLU A 435 2.74 15.71 -13.77
C GLU A 435 3.46 16.93 -13.20
N GLU A 436 2.74 17.74 -12.41
CA GLU A 436 3.30 18.93 -11.78
C GLU A 436 4.36 18.59 -10.71
N ASP A 437 4.20 17.49 -9.98
CA ASP A 437 5.21 17.03 -9.01
C ASP A 437 6.33 16.24 -9.70
N ALA A 438 6.00 15.45 -10.73
CA ALA A 438 6.96 14.70 -11.53
C ALA A 438 7.96 15.61 -12.27
N ALA A 439 7.56 16.85 -12.58
CA ALA A 439 8.43 17.84 -13.23
C ALA A 439 9.61 18.31 -12.35
N VAL A 440 9.44 18.28 -11.02
CA VAL A 440 10.48 18.68 -10.05
C VAL A 440 11.11 17.49 -9.33
N GLU A 441 10.62 16.29 -9.58
CA GLU A 441 11.13 15.05 -9.01
C GLU A 441 12.47 14.66 -9.66
N PRO A 442 13.55 14.47 -8.87
CA PRO A 442 14.84 14.03 -9.41
C PRO A 442 14.77 12.65 -10.05
N LEU A 443 14.01 11.70 -9.46
CA LEU A 443 13.92 10.33 -9.97
C LEU A 443 12.92 10.20 -11.13
N LYS A 444 13.38 9.63 -12.24
CA LYS A 444 12.55 9.42 -13.43
C LYS A 444 11.61 8.25 -13.24
N PHE A 445 10.39 8.37 -13.77
CA PHE A 445 9.45 7.26 -13.74
C PHE A 445 9.90 6.15 -14.70
N LEU A 446 9.99 4.93 -14.17
CA LEU A 446 10.22 3.72 -14.94
C LEU A 446 9.62 2.54 -14.18
N SER A 447 8.51 1.97 -14.65
CA SER A 447 7.87 0.85 -13.94
C SER A 447 8.56 -0.49 -14.21
N THR A 448 8.26 -1.51 -13.40
CA THR A 448 8.69 -2.89 -13.67
C THR A 448 8.17 -3.40 -15.01
N MET A 449 6.92 -3.09 -15.36
CA MET A 449 6.36 -3.44 -16.67
C MET A 449 7.07 -2.73 -17.81
N ASP A 450 7.51 -1.49 -17.63
CA ASP A 450 8.31 -0.79 -18.65
C ASP A 450 9.62 -1.50 -18.94
N LEU A 451 10.30 -2.02 -17.92
CA LEU A 451 11.54 -2.81 -18.11
C LEU A 451 11.28 -4.09 -18.93
N LEU A 452 10.20 -4.81 -18.63
CA LEU A 452 9.79 -6.00 -19.40
C LEU A 452 9.49 -5.65 -20.87
N ARG A 453 8.81 -4.53 -21.09
CA ARG A 453 8.49 -4.03 -22.44
C ARG A 453 9.71 -3.50 -23.18
N MET A 454 10.66 -2.85 -22.49
CA MET A 454 11.95 -2.45 -23.03
C MET A 454 12.75 -3.66 -23.52
N ARG A 455 12.73 -4.77 -22.76
CA ARG A 455 13.35 -6.05 -23.17
C ARG A 455 12.84 -6.49 -24.54
N LYS A 456 11.52 -6.43 -24.75
CA LYS A 456 10.87 -6.79 -26.03
C LYS A 456 10.93 -5.70 -27.11
N GLY A 457 11.47 -4.52 -26.81
CA GLY A 457 11.49 -3.37 -27.74
C GLY A 457 10.12 -2.72 -27.94
N LEU A 458 9.15 -2.99 -27.07
CA LEU A 458 7.79 -2.43 -27.10
C LEU A 458 7.69 -1.06 -26.43
N TYR A 459 8.77 -0.63 -25.77
CA TYR A 459 8.87 0.67 -25.11
C TYR A 459 10.32 1.14 -25.06
N HIS A 460 10.51 2.46 -25.14
CA HIS A 460 11.76 3.14 -24.86
C HIS A 460 11.42 4.41 -24.05
N PRO A 461 12.05 4.65 -22.88
CA PRO A 461 11.71 5.80 -22.05
C PRO A 461 11.92 7.12 -22.79
N TYR A 462 10.90 7.98 -22.80
CA TYR A 462 10.93 9.23 -23.58
C TYR A 462 12.01 10.22 -23.13
N TRP A 463 12.47 10.11 -21.89
CA TRP A 463 13.51 10.93 -21.28
C TRP A 463 14.91 10.32 -21.42
N MET A 464 15.02 9.05 -21.81
CA MET A 464 16.31 8.38 -21.99
C MET A 464 16.81 8.62 -23.42
N LYS A 465 18.12 8.82 -23.58
CA LYS A 465 18.72 8.90 -24.92
C LYS A 465 18.54 7.55 -25.62
N LYS A 466 18.26 7.59 -26.93
CA LYS A 466 18.18 6.37 -27.74
C LYS A 466 19.47 5.58 -27.59
N VAL A 467 19.32 4.34 -27.17
CA VAL A 467 20.45 3.43 -27.02
C VAL A 467 20.85 2.93 -28.40
N THR A 468 22.13 3.05 -28.73
CA THR A 468 22.70 2.42 -29.92
C THR A 468 23.27 1.08 -29.49
N PRO A 469 22.94 -0.05 -30.14
CA PRO A 469 23.53 -1.34 -29.79
C PRO A 469 25.07 -1.25 -29.85
N PRO A 470 25.81 -1.95 -28.99
CA PRO A 470 27.25 -2.09 -29.13
C PRO A 470 27.59 -2.52 -30.57
N ALA A 471 28.64 -1.94 -31.15
CA ALA A 471 29.02 -2.13 -32.57
C ALA A 471 29.18 -3.61 -32.98
N ASP A 472 29.42 -4.49 -32.01
CA ASP A 472 29.61 -5.92 -32.21
C ASP A 472 28.31 -6.71 -32.47
N ALA A 473 27.13 -6.16 -32.12
CA ALA A 473 25.84 -6.80 -32.37
C ALA A 473 25.34 -6.67 -33.83
N VAL A 474 25.93 -5.77 -34.62
CA VAL A 474 25.57 -5.51 -36.02
C VAL A 474 26.27 -6.49 -36.98
N ALA A 475 27.27 -7.23 -36.50
CA ALA A 475 28.06 -8.15 -37.33
C ALA A 475 27.34 -9.48 -37.63
N GLU A 476 26.42 -9.95 -36.77
CA GLU A 476 25.69 -11.21 -37.00
C GLU A 476 24.45 -11.04 -37.90
N THR A 477 23.83 -9.87 -37.91
CA THR A 477 22.65 -9.60 -38.76
C THR A 477 22.99 -9.37 -40.24
N LYS A 478 24.26 -9.11 -40.58
CA LYS A 478 24.73 -9.01 -41.97
C LYS A 478 25.22 -10.32 -42.59
N LYS A 479 25.28 -11.42 -41.82
CA LYS A 479 25.62 -12.75 -42.34
C LYS A 479 24.40 -13.62 -42.68
N ALA A 480 23.18 -13.13 -42.39
CA ALA A 480 21.93 -13.83 -42.65
C ALA A 480 20.99 -13.08 -43.63
N ALA A 481 21.55 -12.20 -44.48
CA ALA A 481 20.85 -11.53 -45.56
C ALA A 481 21.43 -11.93 -46.92
#